data_AF-A0A2D4P5L2-F1
#
_entry.id   AF-A0A2D4P5L2-F1
#
_cell.length_a   1.000
_cell.length_b   1.000
_cell.length_c   1.000
_cell.angle_alpha   90.00
_cell.angle_beta   90.00
_cell.angle_gamma   90.00
#
_symmetry.space_group_name_H-M   'P 1'
#
loop_
_entity.id
_entity.type
_entity.pdbx_description
1 polymer ?
#
loop_
_entity_poly.entity_id
_entity_poly.type
_entity_poly.pdbx_seq_one_letter_code
_entity_poly.pdbx_strand_id
1 'polypeptide(L)'
;AAHLSSGRVPLTALREAGRRELRAFLDKCAGSKAIVWDEYLTGPFGLVAQYSLLKEHEVEKMFTLKGGHLPPADVKNIIFFVRPRLELMDIIADNVLSEDKIRCPQRDFHILF
;
A
#
# COMPACT_ATOMS: atom_id res chain seq x y z
N ALA A 1 20.30 -10.92 -1.97
CA ALA A 1 19.45 -11.72 -2.88
C ALA A 1 20.28 -12.36 -4.01
N ALA A 2 21.46 -12.92 -3.70
CA ALA A 2 22.36 -13.47 -4.71
C ALA A 2 21.79 -14.72 -5.42
N HIS A 3 20.84 -15.42 -4.80
CA HIS A 3 20.16 -16.58 -5.39
C HIS A 3 19.20 -16.23 -6.53
N LEU A 4 18.81 -14.95 -6.69
CA LEU A 4 17.92 -14.52 -7.78
C LEU A 4 18.68 -14.29 -9.11
N SER A 5 20.00 -14.34 -9.07
CA SER A 5 20.90 -14.14 -10.21
C SER A 5 21.77 -15.36 -10.50
N SER A 6 21.51 -16.51 -9.88
CA SER A 6 22.30 -17.74 -10.05
C SER A 6 21.90 -18.59 -11.27
N GLY A 7 20.77 -18.29 -11.90
CA GLY A 7 20.26 -19.00 -13.07
C GLY A 7 20.49 -18.26 -14.40
N ARG A 8 20.02 -18.85 -15.51
CA ARG A 8 20.11 -18.24 -16.86
C ARG A 8 19.27 -16.97 -17.03
N VAL A 9 18.29 -16.75 -16.15
CA VAL A 9 17.41 -15.56 -16.17
C VAL A 9 17.61 -14.79 -14.86
N PRO A 10 18.10 -13.53 -14.91
CA PRO A 10 18.30 -12.72 -13.71
C PRO A 10 16.96 -12.15 -13.20
N LEU A 11 16.37 -12.81 -12.21
CA LEU A 11 15.12 -12.38 -11.56
C LEU A 11 15.30 -11.13 -10.69
N THR A 12 16.55 -10.76 -10.39
CA THR A 12 16.89 -9.49 -9.74
C THR A 12 16.40 -8.28 -10.53
N ALA A 13 16.54 -8.30 -11.87
CA ALA A 13 16.12 -7.20 -12.73
C ALA A 13 14.59 -7.01 -12.69
N LEU A 14 13.82 -8.10 -12.68
CA LEU A 14 12.36 -8.07 -12.56
C LEU A 14 11.94 -7.47 -11.21
N ARG A 15 12.56 -7.93 -10.12
CA ARG A 15 12.26 -7.41 -8.79
C ARG A 15 12.60 -5.92 -8.66
N GLU A 16 13.74 -5.48 -9.21
CA GLU A 16 14.11 -4.06 -9.18
C GLU A 16 13.20 -3.20 -10.07
N ALA A 17 12.70 -3.73 -11.20
CA ALA A 17 11.69 -3.04 -12.00
C ALA A 17 10.41 -2.79 -11.20
N GLY A 18 9.86 -3.83 -10.54
CA GLY A 18 8.68 -3.69 -9.69
C GLY A 18 8.91 -2.74 -8.51
N ARG A 19 10.09 -2.77 -7.87
CA ARG A 19 10.46 -1.81 -6.82
C ARG A 19 10.50 -0.37 -7.33
N ARG A 20 11.02 -0.14 -8.53
CA ARG A 20 11.09 1.19 -9.13
C ARG A 20 9.70 1.74 -9.43
N GLU A 21 8.81 0.92 -9.96
CA GLU A 21 7.42 1.30 -10.23
C GLU A 21 6.68 1.62 -8.92
N LEU A 22 6.85 0.79 -7.89
CA LEU A 22 6.29 1.02 -6.56
C LEU A 22 6.76 2.37 -5.98
N ARG A 23 8.07 2.66 -6.04
CA ARG A 23 8.61 3.93 -5.56
C ARG A 23 8.02 5.12 -6.31
N ALA A 24 8.02 5.04 -7.64
CA ALA A 24 7.45 6.09 -8.48
C ALA A 24 5.95 6.33 -8.20
N PHE A 25 5.20 5.31 -7.78
CA PHE A 25 3.82 5.47 -7.33
C PHE A 25 3.73 6.15 -5.96
N LEU A 26 4.51 5.70 -4.97
CA LEU A 26 4.52 6.30 -3.63
C LEU A 26 4.95 7.77 -3.68
N ASP A 27 5.90 8.13 -4.54
CA ASP A 27 6.38 9.51 -4.72
C ASP A 27 5.32 10.45 -5.29
N LYS A 28 4.32 9.93 -6.02
CA LYS A 28 3.18 10.73 -6.50
C LYS A 28 2.24 11.14 -5.35
N CYS A 29 2.22 10.38 -4.26
CA CYS A 29 1.35 10.60 -3.10
C CYS A 29 2.10 11.41 -2.02
N ALA A 30 2.47 12.66 -2.31
CA ALA A 30 3.36 13.45 -1.44
C ALA A 30 2.82 13.66 0.00
N GLY A 31 3.70 13.53 1.00
CA GLY A 31 3.38 13.67 2.43
C GLY A 31 3.18 12.32 3.14
N SER A 32 2.91 12.35 4.44
CA SER A 32 2.75 11.14 5.27
C SER A 32 1.65 10.21 4.73
N LYS A 33 1.93 8.90 4.74
CA LYS A 33 1.08 7.86 4.15
C LYS A 33 0.75 6.78 5.18
N ALA A 34 -0.49 6.27 5.12
CA ALA A 34 -0.83 4.97 5.66
C ALA A 34 -1.25 4.03 4.53
N ILE A 35 -0.76 2.79 4.56
CA ILE A 35 -1.16 1.75 3.61
C ILE A 35 -2.21 0.84 4.26
N VAL A 36 -3.31 0.61 3.56
CA VAL A 36 -4.35 -0.36 3.92
C VAL A 36 -4.24 -1.57 2.99
N TRP A 37 -3.96 -2.74 3.57
CA TRP A 37 -3.60 -3.96 2.85
C TRP A 37 -4.76 -4.94 2.73
N ASP A 38 -5.02 -5.42 1.53
CA ASP A 38 -5.60 -6.76 1.36
C ASP A 38 -4.64 -7.79 1.99
N GLU A 39 -5.15 -8.56 2.95
CA GLU A 39 -4.36 -9.52 3.74
C GLU A 39 -3.56 -10.48 2.84
N TYR A 40 -4.13 -10.88 1.70
CA TYR A 40 -3.51 -11.79 0.76
C TYR A 40 -2.29 -11.21 0.01
N LEU A 41 -2.12 -9.88 -0.01
CA LEU A 41 -0.98 -9.25 -0.68
C LEU A 41 0.25 -9.16 0.21
N THR A 42 0.09 -9.15 1.54
CA THR A 42 1.18 -8.91 2.48
C THR A 42 2.35 -9.90 2.34
N GLY A 43 2.04 -11.19 2.17
CA GLY A 43 3.01 -12.25 1.96
C GLY A 43 3.79 -12.11 0.64
N PRO A 44 3.12 -12.13 -0.52
CA PRO A 44 3.76 -11.94 -1.83
C PRO A 44 4.55 -10.63 -1.93
N PHE A 45 4.01 -9.54 -1.36
CA PHE A 45 4.66 -8.24 -1.40
C PHE A 45 6.01 -8.22 -0.66
N GLY A 46 6.14 -8.98 0.43
CA GLY A 46 7.40 -9.12 1.17
C GLY A 46 8.57 -9.68 0.34
N LEU A 47 8.29 -10.39 -0.76
CA LEU A 47 9.32 -10.85 -1.71
C LEU A 47 9.84 -9.72 -2.61
N VAL A 48 9.00 -8.70 -2.84
CA VAL A 48 9.32 -7.54 -3.65
C VAL A 48 9.93 -6.45 -2.78
N ALA A 49 9.20 -5.93 -1.80
CA ALA A 49 9.63 -4.80 -0.98
C ALA A 49 9.42 -5.09 0.51
N GLN A 50 10.39 -4.64 1.31
CA GLN A 50 10.32 -4.71 2.77
C GLN A 50 9.82 -3.38 3.32
N TYR A 51 9.38 -3.39 4.58
CA TYR A 51 8.93 -2.18 5.27
C TYR A 51 9.95 -1.03 5.25
N SER A 52 11.25 -1.33 5.27
CA SER A 52 12.30 -0.31 5.17
C SER A 52 12.16 0.56 3.91
N LEU A 53 11.88 -0.05 2.76
CA LEU A 53 11.64 0.66 1.51
C LEU A 53 10.38 1.52 1.61
N LEU A 54 9.30 1.01 2.20
CA LEU A 54 8.06 1.78 2.34
C LEU A 54 8.26 2.99 3.25
N LYS A 55 8.99 2.80 4.36
CA LYS A 55 9.30 3.86 5.33
C LYS A 55 10.15 4.98 4.72
N GLU A 56 11.07 4.67 3.81
CA GLU A 56 11.86 5.66 3.06
C GLU A 56 10.98 6.62 2.24
N HIS A 57 9.76 6.20 1.87
CA HIS A 57 8.79 6.97 1.11
C HIS A 57 7.62 7.49 1.99
N GLU A 58 7.89 7.78 3.27
CA GLU A 58 6.96 8.40 4.23
C GLU A 58 5.74 7.53 4.57
N VAL A 59 5.85 6.20 4.47
CA VAL A 59 4.84 5.28 4.99
C VAL A 59 5.04 5.12 6.50
N GLU A 60 4.13 5.70 7.29
CA GLU A 60 4.22 5.72 8.75
C GLU A 60 3.41 4.60 9.41
N LYS A 61 2.30 4.20 8.77
CA LYS A 61 1.32 3.25 9.31
C LYS A 61 0.94 2.24 8.25
N MET A 62 0.65 1.02 8.70
CA MET A 62 0.13 -0.05 7.86
C MET A 62 -1.03 -0.72 8.58
N PHE A 63 -2.12 -0.94 7.88
CA PHE A 63 -3.34 -1.54 8.40
C PHE A 63 -3.80 -2.68 7.49
N THR A 64 -4.53 -3.63 8.04
CA THR A 64 -5.26 -4.62 7.22
C THR A 64 -6.61 -4.04 6.82
N LEU A 65 -7.04 -4.30 5.58
CA LEU A 65 -8.35 -3.94 5.08
C LEU A 65 -9.43 -4.67 5.89
N LYS A 66 -10.24 -3.90 6.60
CA LYS A 66 -11.42 -4.32 7.35
C LYS A 66 -12.50 -3.26 7.13
N GLY A 67 -13.77 -3.67 7.23
CA GLY A 67 -14.89 -2.74 7.15
C GLY A 67 -15.01 -1.84 8.38
N GLY A 68 -15.74 -0.75 8.23
CA GLY A 68 -15.95 0.29 9.23
C GLY A 68 -14.86 1.37 9.23
N HIS A 69 -14.61 1.96 10.40
CA HIS A 69 -13.66 3.07 10.51
C HIS A 69 -12.21 2.60 10.39
N LEU A 70 -11.41 3.37 9.65
CA LEU A 70 -9.97 3.18 9.64
C LEU A 70 -9.40 3.49 11.03
N PRO A 71 -8.34 2.77 11.48
CA PRO A 71 -7.67 3.12 12.71
C PRO A 71 -7.15 4.57 12.66
N PRO A 72 -7.21 5.33 13.77
CA PRO A 72 -6.73 6.70 13.79
C PRO A 72 -5.27 6.80 13.34
N ALA A 73 -5.03 7.60 12.30
CA ALA A 73 -3.71 7.89 11.76
C ALA A 73 -3.63 9.37 11.41
N ASP A 74 -2.62 10.06 11.94
CA ASP A 74 -2.35 11.45 11.59
C ASP A 74 -1.50 11.50 10.31
N VAL A 75 -2.12 11.07 9.21
CA VAL A 75 -1.47 11.01 7.89
C VAL A 75 -2.30 11.76 6.86
N LYS A 76 -1.61 12.34 5.87
CA LYS A 76 -2.26 13.04 4.77
C LYS A 76 -2.89 12.06 3.77
N ASN A 77 -2.20 10.98 3.45
CA ASN A 77 -2.58 10.05 2.40
C ASN A 77 -2.97 8.68 2.96
N ILE A 78 -4.11 8.15 2.51
CA ILE A 78 -4.51 6.76 2.72
C ILE A 78 -4.41 6.04 1.38
N ILE A 79 -3.65 4.95 1.33
CA ILE A 79 -3.42 4.20 0.10
C ILE A 79 -3.88 2.76 0.27
N PHE A 80 -4.85 2.33 -0.54
CA PHE A 80 -5.36 0.97 -0.54
C PHE A 80 -4.54 0.10 -1.50
N PHE A 81 -3.93 -0.96 -0.99
CA PHE A 81 -3.26 -1.99 -1.79
C PHE A 81 -4.16 -3.22 -1.80
N VAL A 82 -4.85 -3.45 -2.91
CA VAL A 82 -5.93 -4.43 -2.97
C VAL A 82 -5.94 -5.15 -4.31
N ARG A 83 -6.32 -6.43 -4.33
CA ARG A 83 -6.58 -7.11 -5.61
C ARG A 83 -7.86 -6.55 -6.24
N PRO A 84 -8.01 -6.58 -7.57
CA PRO A 84 -9.22 -6.14 -8.26
C PRO A 84 -10.38 -7.15 -8.06
N ARG A 85 -10.97 -7.16 -6.86
CA ARG A 85 -12.09 -8.02 -6.45
C ARG A 85 -13.26 -7.17 -5.97
N LEU A 86 -14.48 -7.48 -6.43
CA LEU A 86 -15.68 -6.70 -6.12
C LEU A 86 -15.96 -6.62 -4.61
N GLU A 87 -15.83 -7.75 -3.89
CA GLU A 87 -16.05 -7.82 -2.44
C GLU A 87 -15.15 -6.88 -1.63
N LEU A 88 -13.96 -6.53 -2.15
CA LEU A 88 -13.04 -5.60 -1.49
C LEU A 88 -13.44 -4.15 -1.73
N MET A 89 -14.10 -3.86 -2.86
CA MET A 89 -14.53 -2.50 -3.20
C MET A 89 -15.63 -2.01 -2.26
N ASP A 90 -16.54 -2.90 -1.86
CA ASP A 90 -17.58 -2.58 -0.87
C ASP A 90 -16.96 -2.18 0.48
N ILE A 91 -15.90 -2.88 0.90
CA ILE A 91 -15.17 -2.57 2.14
C ILE A 91 -14.44 -1.23 2.04
N ILE A 92 -13.79 -0.95 0.91
CA ILE A 92 -13.10 0.33 0.69
C ILE A 92 -14.09 1.49 0.69
N ALA A 93 -15.25 1.33 0.04
CA ALA A 93 -16.30 2.34 0.03
C ALA A 93 -16.82 2.63 1.45
N ASP A 94 -17.05 1.59 2.25
CA ASP A 94 -17.45 1.74 3.66
C ASP A 94 -16.40 2.51 4.48
N ASN A 95 -15.12 2.22 4.27
CA ASN A 95 -14.02 2.92 4.97
C ASN A 95 -13.96 4.40 4.62
N VAL A 96 -14.12 4.76 3.33
CA VAL A 96 -14.09 6.16 2.88
C VAL A 96 -15.30 6.93 3.42
N LEU A 97 -16.51 6.37 3.29
CA LEU A 97 -17.75 6.99 3.76
C LEU A 97 -17.83 7.12 5.28
N SER A 98 -17.21 6.18 6.01
CA SER A 98 -17.13 6.22 7.46
C SER A 98 -16.20 7.33 7.95
N GLU A 99 -15.16 7.66 7.18
CA GLU A 99 -14.21 8.69 7.57
C GLU A 99 -14.72 10.12 7.32
N ASP A 100 -15.55 10.33 6.30
CA ASP A 100 -16.24 11.62 6.06
C ASP A 100 -17.18 12.01 7.21
N LYS A 101 -17.70 11.04 7.96
CA LYS A 101 -18.59 11.27 9.11
C LYS A 101 -17.82 11.77 10.34
N ILE A 102 -16.54 11.46 10.44
CA ILE A 102 -15.66 11.91 11.51
C ILE A 102 -15.06 13.23 11.06
N ARG A 103 -15.13 14.29 11.88
CA ARG A 103 -14.44 15.57 11.63
C ARG A 103 -12.91 15.41 11.77
N CYS A 104 -12.31 14.52 10.99
CA CYS A 104 -10.87 14.41 10.82
C CYS A 104 -10.37 15.47 9.82
N PRO A 105 -9.08 15.82 9.85
CA PRO A 105 -8.47 16.56 8.75
C PRO A 105 -8.69 15.81 7.44
N GLN A 106 -8.98 16.55 6.37
CA GLN A 106 -9.26 15.99 5.05
C GLN A 106 -8.07 15.15 4.59
N ARG A 107 -8.29 13.86 4.33
CA ARG A 107 -7.27 12.92 3.85
C ARG A 107 -7.45 12.67 2.35
N ASP A 108 -6.34 12.49 1.65
CA ASP A 108 -6.33 12.10 0.25
C ASP A 108 -6.36 10.57 0.15
N PHE A 109 -7.30 10.02 -0.62
CA PHE A 109 -7.46 8.58 -0.81
C PHE A 109 -6.92 8.15 -2.18
N HIS A 110 -6.12 7.09 -2.18
CA HIS A 110 -5.51 6.50 -3.37
C HIS A 110 -5.71 5.00 -3.39
N ILE A 111 -5.79 4.41 -4.58
CA ILE A 111 -5.92 2.95 -4.75
C ILE A 111 -4.87 2.43 -5.71
N LEU A 112 -4.25 1.32 -5.34
CA LEU A 112 -3.33 0.54 -6.16
C LEU A 112 -3.89 -0.88 -6.29
N PHE A 113 -4.15 -1.27 -7.54
CA PHE A 113 -4.60 -2.61 -7.91
C PHE A 113 -3.45 -3.57 -8.22
#